data_AF-A0A0J6S1J6-F1
#
_entry.id   AF-A0A0J6S1J6-F1
#
_cell.length_a   1.000
_cell.length_b   1.000
_cell.length_c   1.000
_cell.angle_alpha   90.00
_cell.angle_beta   90.00
_cell.angle_gamma   90.00
#
_symmetry.space_group_name_H-M   'P 1'
#
loop_
_entity.id
_entity.type
_entity.pdbx_description
1 polymer ?
#
loop_
_entity_poly.entity_id
_entity_poly.type
_entity_poly.pdbx_seq_one_letter_code
_entity_poly.pdbx_strand_id
1 'polypeptide(L)'
;MDVWALLTQVHSNIEATCDRATRQVSLIEARERNGLSTDHERNVLRGMRVSLGFEYHQETVLLASLSSAMEDTLRPAPARHRCHRGAGRDCPLPIRCCETLAATVRLPMQAGGPRAAIAAG
;
A
#
# COMPACT_ATOMS: atom_id res chain seq x y z
N MET A 1 10.25 19.27 -18.15
CA MET A 1 10.62 18.04 -17.41
C MET A 1 10.32 16.86 -18.29
N ASP A 2 11.20 15.85 -18.31
CA ASP A 2 10.98 14.63 -19.08
C ASP A 2 9.95 13.73 -18.36
N VAL A 3 8.81 13.48 -19.02
CA VAL A 3 7.70 12.70 -18.49
C VAL A 3 8.11 11.24 -18.26
N TRP A 4 9.01 10.69 -19.09
CA TRP A 4 9.53 9.34 -18.92
C TRP A 4 10.44 9.22 -17.70
N ALA A 5 11.31 10.21 -17.47
CA ALA A 5 12.12 10.26 -16.25
C ALA A 5 11.25 10.35 -14.99
N LEU A 6 10.20 11.18 -15.00
CA LEU A 6 9.24 11.26 -13.88
C LEU A 6 8.50 9.94 -13.66
N LEU A 7 8.04 9.27 -14.72
CA LEU A 7 7.37 7.98 -14.61
C LEU A 7 8.31 6.91 -14.03
N THR A 8 9.57 6.90 -14.45
CA THR A 8 10.61 6.02 -13.89
C THR A 8 10.82 6.27 -12.41
N GLN A 9 10.86 7.55 -11.99
CA GLN A 9 10.98 7.91 -10.59
C GLN A 9 9.77 7.44 -9.77
N VAL A 10 8.55 7.64 -10.28
CA VAL A 10 7.32 7.18 -9.62
C VAL A 10 7.32 5.66 -9.45
N HIS A 11 7.71 4.91 -10.49
CA HIS A 11 7.83 3.45 -10.39
C HIS A 11 8.85 3.03 -9.30
N SER A 12 10.01 3.70 -9.24
CA SER A 12 11.00 3.44 -8.19
C SER A 12 10.47 3.76 -6.78
N ASN A 13 9.73 4.86 -6.62
CA ASN A 13 9.11 5.23 -5.34
C ASN A 13 8.08 4.19 -4.88
N ILE A 14 7.29 3.66 -5.81
CA ILE A 14 6.31 2.60 -5.55
C ILE A 14 7.03 1.35 -5.04
N GLU A 15 8.07 0.89 -5.74
CA GLU A 15 8.85 -0.30 -5.35
C GLU A 15 9.51 -0.12 -3.98
N ALA A 16 10.18 1.01 -3.75
CA ALA A 16 10.81 1.31 -2.46
C ALA A 16 9.78 1.37 -1.32
N THR A 17 8.55 1.81 -1.58
CA THR A 17 7.50 1.85 -0.57
C THR A 17 6.90 0.45 -0.32
N CYS A 18 6.76 -0.38 -1.35
CA CYS A 18 6.39 -1.80 -1.20
C CYS A 18 7.41 -2.57 -0.33
N ASP A 19 8.71 -2.36 -0.54
CA ASP A 19 9.77 -3.00 0.25
C ASP A 19 9.73 -2.57 1.71
N ARG A 20 9.53 -1.26 1.95
CA ARG A 20 9.36 -0.73 3.31
C ARG A 20 8.13 -1.31 3.99
N ALA A 21 7.01 -1.43 3.28
CA ALA A 21 5.79 -2.01 3.83
C ALA A 21 5.98 -3.48 4.21
N THR A 22 6.67 -4.27 3.38
CA THR A 22 7.00 -5.66 3.67
C THR A 22 7.85 -5.79 4.94
N ARG A 23 8.91 -4.99 5.07
CA ARG A 23 9.73 -4.95 6.29
C ARG A 23 8.91 -4.56 7.53
N GLN A 24 8.00 -3.61 7.37
CA GLN A 24 7.14 -3.14 8.44
C GLN A 24 6.16 -4.20 8.94
N VAL A 25 5.63 -5.05 8.04
CA VAL A 25 4.80 -6.21 8.43
C VAL A 25 5.62 -7.20 9.24
N SER A 26 6.83 -7.55 8.80
CA SER A 26 7.70 -8.45 9.56
C SER A 26 8.04 -7.92 10.96
N LEU A 27 8.16 -6.59 11.11
CA LEU A 27 8.34 -5.97 12.42
C LEU A 27 7.09 -6.12 13.30
N ILE A 28 5.90 -5.93 12.74
CA ILE A 28 4.63 -6.15 13.46
C ILE A 28 4.55 -7.60 13.95
N GLU A 29 4.78 -8.58 13.07
CA GLU A 29 4.74 -10.00 13.42
C GLU A 29 5.77 -10.37 14.50
N ALA A 30 6.97 -9.79 14.44
CA ALA A 30 7.99 -10.00 15.47
C ALA A 30 7.57 -9.40 16.82
N ARG A 31 6.96 -8.21 16.82
CA ARG A 31 6.49 -7.55 18.04
C ARG A 31 5.30 -8.28 18.66
N GLU A 32 4.34 -8.72 17.84
CA GLU A 32 3.18 -9.51 18.28
C GLU A 32 3.62 -10.82 18.95
N ARG A 33 4.58 -11.54 18.34
CA ARG A 33 5.15 -12.76 18.95
C ARG A 33 5.81 -12.53 20.30
N ASN A 34 6.30 -11.32 20.55
CA ASN A 34 6.91 -10.92 21.82
C ASN A 34 5.91 -10.25 22.78
N GLY A 35 4.62 -10.21 22.45
CA GLY A 35 3.59 -9.57 23.27
C GLY A 35 3.71 -8.04 23.36
N LEU A 36 4.38 -7.41 22.40
CA LEU A 36 4.58 -5.95 22.35
C LEU A 36 3.45 -5.27 21.57
N SER A 37 3.07 -4.05 21.98
CA SER A 37 2.13 -3.21 21.19
C SER A 37 2.70 -2.91 19.81
N THR A 38 1.82 -2.87 18.80
CA THR A 38 2.16 -2.59 17.40
C THR A 38 1.39 -1.42 16.81
N ASP A 39 0.78 -0.58 17.66
CA ASP A 39 -0.09 0.51 17.20
C ASP A 39 0.68 1.55 16.38
N HIS A 40 1.91 1.86 16.80
CA HIS A 40 2.81 2.74 16.06
C HIS A 40 3.13 2.15 14.69
N GLU A 41 3.53 0.88 14.64
CA GLU A 41 3.93 0.21 13.40
C GLU A 41 2.78 0.09 12.40
N ARG A 42 1.56 -0.12 12.90
CA ARG A 42 0.33 -0.12 12.08
C ARG A 42 0.00 1.28 11.57
N ASN A 43 0.22 2.33 12.35
CA ASN A 43 0.06 3.71 11.88
C ASN A 43 1.08 4.07 10.79
N VAL A 44 2.31 3.56 10.90
CA VAL A 44 3.31 3.68 9.83
C VAL A 44 2.84 3.01 8.54
N LEU A 45 2.26 1.79 8.61
CA LEU A 45 1.66 1.14 7.44
C LEU A 45 0.50 1.95 6.83
N ARG A 46 -0.34 2.59 7.65
CA ARG A 46 -1.39 3.50 7.15
C ARG A 46 -0.78 4.68 6.38
N GLY A 47 0.29 5.28 6.89
CA GLY A 47 1.03 6.34 6.20
C GLY A 47 1.58 5.87 4.84
N MET A 48 2.24 4.70 4.82
CA MET A 48 2.76 4.11 3.57
C MET A 48 1.66 3.86 2.54
N ARG A 49 0.48 3.42 2.98
CA ARG A 49 -0.69 3.23 2.09
C ARG A 49 -1.14 4.55 1.47
N VAL A 50 -1.12 5.65 2.22
CA VAL A 50 -1.45 6.99 1.69
C VAL A 50 -0.41 7.43 0.67
N SER A 51 0.88 7.29 0.99
CA SER A 51 1.98 7.61 0.05
C SER A 51 1.86 6.82 -1.26
N LEU A 52 1.59 5.51 -1.18
CA LEU A 52 1.37 4.70 -2.38
C LEU A 52 0.16 5.16 -3.20
N GLY A 53 -0.93 5.58 -2.54
CA GLY A 53 -2.09 6.14 -3.23
C GLY A 53 -1.74 7.40 -4.04
N PHE A 54 -0.85 8.24 -3.51
CA PHE A 54 -0.34 9.42 -4.22
C PHE A 54 0.54 9.05 -5.42
N GLU A 55 1.48 8.12 -5.26
CA GLU A 55 2.34 7.66 -6.35
C GLU A 55 1.52 7.02 -7.49
N TYR A 56 0.49 6.22 -7.19
CA TYR A 56 -0.39 5.67 -8.23
C TYR A 56 -1.21 6.74 -8.95
N HIS A 57 -1.61 7.78 -8.24
CA HIS A 57 -2.28 8.92 -8.87
C HIS A 57 -1.33 9.63 -9.84
N GLN A 58 -0.08 9.88 -9.43
CA GLN A 58 0.94 10.46 -10.30
C GLN A 58 1.25 9.57 -11.50
N GLU A 59 1.41 8.26 -11.31
CA GLU A 59 1.58 7.28 -12.38
C GLU A 59 0.45 7.41 -13.41
N THR A 60 -0.80 7.49 -12.96
CA THR A 60 -1.98 7.62 -13.83
C THR A 60 -1.95 8.91 -14.65
N VAL A 61 -1.58 10.04 -14.03
CA VAL A 61 -1.47 11.34 -14.71
C VAL A 61 -0.34 11.33 -15.75
N LEU A 62 0.81 10.75 -15.41
CA LEU A 62 1.96 10.65 -16.31
C LEU A 62 1.67 9.73 -17.50
N LEU A 63 1.05 8.57 -17.26
CA LEU A 63 0.63 7.65 -18.32
C LEU A 63 -0.39 8.28 -19.26
N ALA A 64 -1.38 9.02 -18.73
CA ALA A 64 -2.33 9.76 -19.55
C ALA A 64 -1.65 10.85 -20.39
N SER A 65 -0.64 11.51 -19.83
CA SER A 65 0.15 12.53 -20.53
C SER A 65 0.96 11.93 -21.69
N LEU A 66 1.57 10.77 -21.47
CA LEU A 66 2.28 10.02 -22.52
C LEU A 66 1.33 9.50 -23.61
N SER A 67 0.16 8.99 -23.22
CA SER A 67 -0.86 8.53 -24.17
C SER A 67 -1.45 9.65 -25.02
N SER A 68 -1.56 10.87 -24.46
CA SER A 68 -2.00 12.05 -25.22
C SER A 68 -0.91 12.53 -26.20
N ALA A 69 0.36 12.33 -25.85
CA ALA A 69 1.50 12.70 -26.69
C ALA A 69 1.81 11.67 -27.80
N MET A 70 1.35 10.43 -27.66
CA MET A 70 1.52 9.35 -28.62
C MET A 70 0.16 8.98 -29.22
N GLU A 71 -0.17 9.51 -30.41
CA GLU A 71 -1.29 8.98 -31.20
C GLU A 71 -1.02 7.49 -31.53
N ASP A 72 -1.66 6.62 -30.75
CA ASP A 72 -2.11 5.27 -31.12
C ASP A 72 -1.10 4.12 -31.29
N THR A 73 0.13 4.18 -30.76
CA THR A 73 1.10 3.05 -30.93
C THR A 73 1.69 2.42 -29.67
N LEU A 74 1.48 2.98 -28.47
CA LEU A 74 1.98 2.36 -27.23
C LEU A 74 0.83 2.04 -26.28
N ARG A 75 0.53 0.74 -26.14
CA ARG A 75 -0.43 0.25 -25.15
C ARG A 75 0.04 0.72 -23.76
N PRO A 76 -0.68 1.63 -23.07
CA PRO A 76 -0.21 2.17 -21.81
C PRO A 76 -0.08 1.02 -20.80
N ALA A 77 1.00 1.02 -20.03
CA ALA A 77 1.18 0.07 -18.94
C ALA A 77 -0.06 0.09 -18.04
N PRO A 78 -0.59 -1.06 -17.61
CA PRO A 78 -1.79 -1.08 -16.78
C PRO A 78 -1.52 -0.33 -15.48
N ALA A 79 -2.31 0.70 -15.21
CA ALA A 79 -2.17 1.51 -14.00
C ALA A 79 -2.26 0.65 -12.73
N ARG A 80 -1.26 0.76 -11.84
CA ARG A 80 -1.08 -0.09 -10.65
C ARG A 80 -2.12 0.19 -9.55
N HIS A 81 -2.99 1.18 -9.73
CA HIS A 81 -4.00 1.60 -8.75
C HIS A 81 -4.97 0.48 -8.30
N ARG A 82 -5.20 -0.57 -9.12
CA ARG A 82 -6.08 -1.70 -8.76
C ARG A 82 -5.59 -2.43 -7.50
N CYS A 83 -4.28 -2.43 -7.27
CA CYS A 83 -3.64 -3.12 -6.15
C CYS A 83 -3.93 -2.46 -4.80
N HIS A 84 -4.28 -1.16 -4.78
CA HIS A 84 -4.56 -0.40 -3.55
C HIS A 84 -5.89 -0.78 -2.89
N ARG A 85 -6.85 -1.32 -3.66
CA ARG A 85 -8.16 -1.77 -3.15
C ARG A 85 -8.17 -3.23 -2.70
N GLY A 86 -7.01 -3.88 -2.59
CA GLY A 86 -6.92 -5.30 -2.25
C GLY A 86 -7.41 -6.23 -3.38
N ALA A 87 -7.40 -5.76 -4.63
CA ALA A 87 -7.89 -6.50 -5.77
C ALA A 87 -6.77 -7.11 -6.63
N GLY A 88 -6.76 -8.44 -6.70
CA GLY A 88 -6.59 -9.18 -7.96
C GLY A 88 -5.21 -9.78 -8.25
N ARG A 89 -5.22 -11.02 -8.76
CA ARG A 89 -4.08 -11.72 -9.38
C ARG A 89 -3.50 -10.98 -10.60
N ASP A 90 -4.23 -9.97 -11.10
CA ASP A 90 -3.88 -9.13 -12.25
C ASP A 90 -3.19 -7.82 -11.84
N CYS A 91 -2.73 -7.72 -10.59
CA CYS A 91 -1.94 -6.59 -10.14
C CYS A 91 -0.49 -6.71 -10.69
N PRO A 92 0.06 -5.67 -11.33
CA PRO A 92 1.45 -5.68 -11.83
C PRO A 92 2.51 -5.50 -10.74
N LEU A 93 2.14 -5.47 -9.45
CA LEU A 93 3.06 -5.42 -8.32
C LEU A 93 3.37 -6.83 -7.80
N PRO A 94 4.47 -7.00 -7.05
CA PRO A 94 4.73 -8.24 -6.33
C PRO A 94 3.58 -8.60 -5.39
N ILE A 95 3.17 -9.88 -5.41
CA ILE A 95 2.06 -10.44 -4.60
C ILE A 95 2.16 -10.02 -3.13
N ARG A 96 3.36 -10.03 -2.54
CA ARG A 96 3.60 -9.63 -1.14
C ARG A 96 3.23 -8.18 -0.86
N CYS A 97 3.47 -7.27 -1.81
CA CYS A 97 3.05 -5.87 -1.67
C CYS A 97 1.52 -5.77 -1.72
N CYS A 98 0.86 -6.53 -2.61
CA CYS A 98 -0.60 -6.57 -2.70
C CYS A 98 -1.25 -7.10 -1.40
N GLU A 99 -0.72 -8.18 -0.85
CA GLU A 99 -1.16 -8.78 0.42
C GLU A 99 -0.99 -7.80 1.57
N THR A 100 0.17 -7.14 1.65
CA THR A 100 0.46 -6.12 2.67
C THR A 100 -0.51 -4.95 2.60
N LEU A 101 -0.81 -4.46 1.39
CA LEU A 101 -1.78 -3.37 1.20
C LEU A 101 -3.20 -3.80 1.58
N ALA A 102 -3.61 -5.02 1.21
CA ALA A 102 -4.91 -5.55 1.60
C ALA A 102 -5.05 -5.73 3.13
N ALA A 103 -3.96 -6.12 3.82
CA ALA A 103 -3.95 -6.28 5.27
C ALA A 103 -4.23 -4.95 5.99
N THR A 104 -3.75 -3.82 5.47
CA THR A 104 -4.05 -2.49 6.04
C THR A 104 -5.51 -2.05 5.91
N VAL A 105 -6.32 -2.72 5.07
CA VAL A 105 -7.78 -2.53 4.95
C VAL A 105 -8.54 -3.36 5.99
N ARG A 106 -7.99 -4.51 6.39
CA ARG A 106 -8.67 -5.53 7.20
C ARG A 106 -8.37 -5.50 8.69
N LEU A 107 -7.60 -4.55 9.20
CA LEU A 107 -7.32 -4.50 10.63
C LEU A 107 -8.56 -4.01 11.40
N PRO A 108 -9.04 -4.77 12.41
CA PRO A 108 -10.30 -4.49 13.07
C PRO A 108 -10.31 -3.11 13.72
N MET A 109 -11.43 -2.43 13.56
CA MET A 109 -11.87 -1.41 14.49
C MET A 109 -11.89 -2.02 15.91
N GLN A 110 -11.09 -1.45 16.81
CA GLN A 110 -11.23 -1.53 18.26
C GLN A 110 -11.12 -2.93 18.90
N ALA A 111 -10.06 -3.08 19.69
CA ALA A 111 -10.06 -3.96 20.85
C ALA A 111 -11.24 -3.57 21.76
N GLY A 112 -12.35 -4.31 21.70
CA GLY A 112 -13.36 -4.33 22.75
C GLY A 112 -12.74 -4.99 23.97
N GLY A 113 -12.24 -4.17 24.90
CA GLY A 113 -11.62 -4.65 26.13
C GLY A 113 -12.53 -5.59 26.93
N PRO A 114 -11.97 -6.45 27.80
CA PRO A 114 -12.77 -7.30 28.65
C PRO A 114 -13.68 -6.44 29.52
N ARG A 115 -15.01 -6.58 29.36
CA ARG A 115 -16.00 -6.07 30.30
C ARG A 115 -15.72 -6.78 31.63
N ALA A 116 -15.10 -6.06 32.56
CA ALA A 116 -15.01 -6.49 33.95
C ALA A 116 -16.42 -6.80 34.44
N ALA A 117 -16.64 -8.06 34.83
CA ALA A 117 -17.84 -8.48 35.52
C ALA A 117 -17.85 -7.79 36.90
N ILE A 118 -18.74 -6.82 37.07
CA ILE A 118 -19.07 -6.32 38.41
C ILE A 118 -19.95 -7.40 39.03
N ALA A 119 -19.38 -8.12 39.98
CA ALA A 119 -20.14 -8.93 40.94
C ALA A 119 -20.92 -7.97 41.85
N ALA A 120 -22.24 -8.09 41.85
CA ALA A 120 -23.08 -7.76 42.99
C ALA A 120 -23.67 -9.11 43.44
N GLY A 121 -23.49 -9.58 44.68
CA GLY A 121 -23.53 -8.81 45.91
C GLY A 121 -24.97 -8.80 46.37
#